data_AF-A0A849WM48-F1
#
_entry.id   AF-A0A849WM48-F1
#
_cell.length_a   1.000
_cell.length_b   1.000
_cell.length_c   1.000
_cell.angle_alpha   90.00
_cell.angle_beta   90.00
_cell.angle_gamma   90.00
#
_symmetry.space_group_name_H-M   'P 1'
#
loop_
_entity.id
_entity.type
_entity.pdbx_description
1 polymer ?
#
loop_
_entity_poly.entity_id
_entity_poly.type
_entity_poly.pdbx_seq_one_letter_code
_entity_poly.pdbx_strand_id
1 'polypeptide(L)' 'MAITLYEPAMAEKWLNEGIEKGKEEGREEGREEAKILIAKEMLAEGEPIEKIVKYSKLSQDKIRQMQEELH' A
#
# COMPACT_ATOMS: atom_id res chain seq x y z
N MET A 1 0.04 13.53 -39.04
CA MET A 1 -0.57 12.52 -38.15
C MET A 1 -0.68 13.15 -36.78
N ALA A 2 -1.89 13.17 -36.23
CA ALA A 2 -2.38 14.15 -35.27
C ALA A 2 -1.82 13.98 -33.84
N ILE A 3 -0.71 14.65 -33.53
CA ILE A 3 -0.28 14.92 -32.14
C ILE A 3 -0.10 16.44 -31.90
N THR A 4 0.09 17.24 -32.95
CA THR A 4 0.44 18.66 -32.85
C THR A 4 -0.73 19.61 -32.54
N LEU A 5 -1.96 19.12 -32.48
CA LEU A 5 -3.18 19.91 -32.18
C LEU A 5 -3.88 19.41 -30.92
N TYR A 6 -3.12 18.88 -29.97
CA TYR A 6 -3.66 18.53 -28.67
C TYR A 6 -3.95 19.84 -27.92
N GLU A 7 -5.23 20.13 -27.65
CA GLU A 7 -5.59 21.34 -26.92
C GLU A 7 -4.87 21.33 -25.56
N PRO A 8 -4.23 22.44 -25.15
CA PRO A 8 -3.42 22.49 -23.92
C PRO A 8 -4.19 22.02 -22.68
N ALA A 9 -5.51 22.21 -22.66
CA ALA A 9 -6.41 21.73 -21.61
C ALA A 9 -6.41 20.19 -21.46
N MET A 10 -6.28 19.47 -22.57
CA MET A 10 -6.29 18.01 -22.56
C MET A 10 -4.94 17.46 -22.03
N ALA A 11 -3.82 18.14 -22.31
CA ALA A 11 -2.50 17.78 -21.80
C ALA A 11 -2.41 17.99 -20.29
N GLU A 12 -2.93 19.13 -19.83
CA GLU A 12 -3.05 19.45 -18.42
C GLU A 12 -3.91 18.42 -17.67
N LYS A 13 -5.04 18.01 -18.29
CA LYS A 13 -5.90 16.97 -17.74
C LYS A 13 -5.17 15.64 -17.54
N TRP A 14 -4.48 15.13 -18.55
CA TRP A 14 -3.73 13.87 -18.44
C TRP A 14 -2.56 13.95 -17.45
N LEU A 15 -1.87 15.09 -17.39
CA LEU A 15 -0.82 15.29 -16.40
C LEU A 15 -1.38 15.24 -14.97
N ASN A 16 -2.49 15.95 -14.73
CA ASN A 16 -3.14 15.95 -13.44
C ASN A 16 -3.69 14.57 -13.06
N GLU A 17 -4.31 13.86 -13.98
CA GLU A 17 -4.77 12.47 -13.77
C GLU A 17 -3.60 11.54 -13.41
N GLY A 18 -2.46 11.66 -14.08
CA GLY A 18 -1.27 10.88 -13.78
C GLY A 18 -0.68 11.19 -12.39
N ILE A 19 -0.64 12.47 -12.00
CA ILE A 19 -0.18 12.89 -10.68
C ILE A 19 -1.11 12.40 -9.58
N GLU A 20 -2.43 12.57 -9.75
CA GLU A 20 -3.39 12.13 -8.74
C GLU A 20 -3.38 10.61 -8.58
N LYS A 21 -3.32 9.87 -9.69
CA LYS A 21 -3.17 8.42 -9.65
C LYS A 21 -1.90 7.99 -8.93
N GLY A 22 -0.74 8.60 -9.25
CA GLY A 22 0.52 8.28 -8.57
C GLY A 22 0.51 8.59 -7.06
N LYS A 23 -0.18 9.66 -6.65
CA LYS A 23 -0.38 9.98 -5.22
C LYS A 23 -1.28 8.97 -4.52
N GLU A 24 -2.35 8.54 -5.19
CA GLU A 24 -3.28 7.54 -4.64
C GLU A 24 -2.58 6.19 -4.46
N GLU A 25 -1.91 5.71 -5.52
CA GLU A 25 -1.13 4.46 -5.49
C GLU A 25 -0.06 4.51 -4.40
N GLY A 26 0.76 5.57 -4.34
CA GLY A 26 1.80 5.68 -3.30
C GLY A 26 1.23 5.78 -1.88
N ARG A 27 0.04 6.35 -1.70
CA ARG A 27 -0.63 6.40 -0.39
C ARG A 27 -1.18 5.03 0.00
N GLU A 28 -1.68 4.25 -0.94
CA GLU A 28 -2.15 2.90 -0.72
C GLU A 28 -0.98 1.96 -0.37
N GLU A 29 0.07 1.95 -1.19
CA GLU A 29 1.29 1.17 -0.95
C GLU A 29 1.89 1.47 0.42
N GLY A 30 2.09 2.76 0.75
CA GLY A 30 2.63 3.14 2.05
C GLY A 30 1.76 2.73 3.24
N ARG A 31 0.44 2.66 3.06
CA ARG A 31 -0.47 2.15 4.11
C ARG A 31 -0.36 0.64 4.27
N GLU A 32 -0.21 -0.11 3.18
CA GLU A 32 -0.02 -1.55 3.24
C GLU A 32 1.33 -1.93 3.85
N GLU A 33 2.40 -1.27 3.42
CA GLU A 33 3.75 -1.46 3.97
C GLU A 33 3.79 -1.18 5.47
N ALA A 34 3.16 -0.08 5.93
CA ALA A 34 3.09 0.25 7.34
C ALA A 34 2.37 -0.84 8.17
N LYS A 35 1.27 -1.41 7.67
CA LYS A 35 0.57 -2.51 8.36
C LYS A 35 1.44 -3.75 8.47
N ILE A 36 2.17 -4.09 7.40
CA ILE A 36 3.07 -5.23 7.36
C ILE A 36 4.24 -5.03 8.34
N LEU A 37 4.84 -3.84 8.36
CA LEU A 37 5.94 -3.52 9.27
C LEU A 37 5.51 -3.68 10.74
N ILE A 38 4.40 -3.06 11.12
CA ILE A 38 3.85 -3.17 12.48
C ILE A 38 3.58 -4.63 12.83
N ALA A 39 3.00 -5.41 11.91
CA ALA A 39 2.74 -6.83 12.16
C ALA A 39 4.03 -7.64 12.36
N LYS A 40 5.08 -7.36 11.59
CA LYS A 40 6.41 -8.01 11.76
C LYS A 40 7.05 -7.66 13.10
N GLU A 41 7.00 -6.40 13.50
CA GLU A 41 7.50 -5.94 14.80
C GLU A 41 6.77 -6.64 15.95
N MET A 42 5.43 -6.66 15.91
CA MET A 42 4.63 -7.35 16.92
C MET A 42 4.90 -8.87 16.97
N LEU A 43 5.11 -9.52 15.82
CA LEU A 43 5.50 -10.93 15.75
C LEU A 43 6.88 -11.16 16.40
N ALA A 44 7.84 -10.29 16.12
CA ALA A 44 9.19 -10.36 16.71
C ALA A 44 9.18 -10.13 18.23
N GLU A 45 8.25 -9.32 18.73
CA GLU A 45 8.02 -9.10 20.16
C GLU A 45 7.25 -10.26 20.84
N GLY A 46 6.77 -11.24 20.07
CA GLY A 46 6.03 -12.39 20.59
C GLY A 46 4.58 -12.09 20.97
N GLU A 47 3.99 -11.04 20.38
CA GLU A 47 2.60 -10.68 20.65
C GLU A 47 1.60 -11.73 20.11
N PRO A 48 0.43 -11.91 20.75
CA PRO A 48 -0.58 -12.87 20.28
C PRO A 48 -1.15 -12.51 18.91
N ILE A 49 -1.36 -13.52 18.05
CA ILE A 49 -1.88 -13.34 16.69
C ILE A 49 -3.21 -12.56 16.69
N GLU A 50 -4.13 -12.80 17.64
CA GLU A 50 -5.40 -12.05 17.68
C GLU A 50 -5.20 -10.54 17.88
N LYS A 51 -4.18 -10.16 18.67
CA LYS A 51 -3.83 -8.77 18.92
C LYS A 51 -3.24 -8.13 17.66
N ILE A 52 -2.36 -8.85 16.97
CA ILE A 52 -1.74 -8.41 15.73
C ILE A 52 -2.80 -8.18 14.64
N VAL A 53 -3.73 -9.13 14.46
CA VAL A 53 -4.87 -8.99 13.53
C VAL A 53 -5.72 -7.77 13.87
N LYS A 54 -6.02 -7.55 15.16
CA LYS A 54 -6.85 -6.43 15.61
C LYS A 54 -6.27 -5.06 15.25
N TYR A 55 -4.95 -4.89 15.40
CA TYR A 55 -4.28 -3.60 15.23
C TYR A 55 -3.74 -3.38 13.81
N SER A 56 -3.09 -4.38 13.20
CA SER A 56 -2.58 -4.28 11.82
C SER A 56 -3.69 -4.28 10.76
N LYS A 57 -4.90 -4.76 11.12
CA LYS A 57 -6.01 -4.99 10.18
C LYS A 57 -5.67 -5.96 9.05
N LEU A 58 -4.62 -6.76 9.21
CA LEU A 58 -4.28 -7.84 8.30
C LEU A 58 -5.07 -9.11 8.66
N SER A 59 -5.28 -9.98 7.68
CA SER A 59 -5.93 -11.27 7.92
C SER A 59 -5.04 -12.18 8.77
N GLN A 60 -5.68 -13.06 9.54
CA GLN A 60 -4.96 -14.05 10.35
C GLN A 60 -4.03 -14.93 9.50
N ASP A 61 -4.46 -15.31 8.30
CA ASP A 61 -3.66 -16.12 7.38
C ASP A 61 -2.39 -15.38 6.94
N LYS A 62 -2.50 -14.07 6.67
CA LYS A 62 -1.34 -13.25 6.31
C LYS A 62 -0.35 -13.13 7.46
N ILE A 63 -0.83 -12.98 8.70
CA ILE A 63 0.02 -12.96 9.89
C ILE A 63 0.74 -14.30 10.07
N ARG A 64 0.05 -15.43 9.91
CA ARG A 64 0.65 -16.77 10.00
C ARG A 64 1.71 -17.00 8.94
N GLN A 65 1.44 -16.60 7.70
CA GLN A 65 2.44 -16.66 6.63
C GLN A 65 3.70 -15.86 7.00
N MET A 66 3.54 -14.63 7.49
CA MET A 66 4.69 -13.81 7.92
C MET A 66 5.45 -14.43 9.09
N GLN A 67 4.75 -15.09 10.01
CA GLN A 67 5.38 -15.81 11.13
C GLN A 67 6.25 -16.98 10.63
N GLU A 68 5.77 -17.73 9.64
CA GLU A 68 6.54 -18.81 9.00
C GLU A 68 7.75 -18.29 8.23
N GLU A 69 7.64 -17.13 7.57
CA GLU A 69 8.74 -16.49 6.84
C GLU A 69 9.84 -15.90 7.78
N LEU A 70 9.52 -15.66 9.05
CA LEU A 70 10.44 -15.11 10.06
C LEU A 70 11.22 -16.19 10.83
N HIS A 71 10.84 -17.46 10.70
CA HIS A 71 11.50 -18.62 11.31
C HIS A 71 12.52 -19.25 10.36
#